data_AF-A0A4Q3R7J8-F1
#
_entry.id   AF-A0A4Q3R7J8-F1
#
_cell.length_a   1.000
_cell.length_b   1.000
_cell.length_c   1.000
_cell.angle_alpha   90.00
_cell.angle_beta   90.00
_cell.angle_gamma   90.00
#
_symmetry.space_group_name_H-M   'P 1'
#
loop_
_entity.id
_entity.type
_entity.pdbx_description
1 polymer ?
#
loop_
_entity_poly.entity_id
_entity_poly.type
_entity_poly.pdbx_seq_one_letter_code
_entity_poly.pdbx_strand_id
1 'polypeptide(L)'
;LFEGLWHYPRLPDSAYTTYVSSGTDPLPPVLSDTAKQRVWQPTYNRIAEIKNILNFRATARVEAQKELRLNKMEWHRKYSMSLACLILFFIGAPLGSIIRKGGFGMPLVAAIIFFLVFHLLNMFGEKFVRESISSPFTGMWLSVMVLIPIGAFLTYKAMHDSQLFNKEFYHRTFTRIKKLLVKRNVTPSSHH
;
A
#
# COMPACT_ATOMS: atom_id res chain seq x y z
N LEU A 1 37.90 -41.38 -22.88
CA LEU A 1 39.11 -40.82 -22.23
C LEU A 1 38.95 -39.33 -21.84
N PHE A 2 37.72 -38.79 -21.70
CA PHE A 2 37.47 -37.38 -21.33
C PHE A 2 36.15 -37.20 -20.53
N GLU A 3 35.86 -38.10 -19.59
CA GLU A 3 34.63 -38.07 -18.78
C GLU A 3 35.01 -38.26 -17.30
N GLY A 4 35.67 -37.28 -16.67
CA GLY A 4 36.17 -37.50 -15.30
C GLY A 4 36.64 -36.31 -14.48
N LEU A 5 36.38 -35.06 -14.90
CA LEU A 5 36.98 -33.88 -14.23
C LEU A 5 36.00 -32.92 -13.57
N TRP A 6 34.69 -33.21 -13.52
CA TRP A 6 33.69 -32.23 -13.05
C TRP A 6 32.65 -32.77 -12.06
N HIS A 7 33.01 -33.75 -11.23
CA HIS A 7 32.19 -34.07 -10.06
C HIS A 7 32.72 -33.30 -8.85
N TYR A 8 32.22 -32.07 -8.66
CA TYR A 8 32.31 -31.43 -7.35
C TYR A 8 31.49 -32.26 -6.36
N PRO A 9 32.09 -32.83 -5.30
CA PRO A 9 31.32 -33.55 -4.31
C PRO A 9 30.36 -32.56 -3.65
N ARG A 10 29.05 -32.87 -3.69
CA ARG A 10 28.05 -32.20 -2.85
C ARG A 10 28.34 -32.58 -1.40
N LEU A 11 29.24 -31.84 -0.77
CA LEU A 11 29.53 -31.99 0.64
C LEU A 11 28.26 -31.61 1.42
N PRO A 12 27.86 -32.41 2.42
CA PRO A 12 26.79 -32.05 3.34
C PRO A 12 27.13 -30.72 4.01
N ASP A 13 26.12 -29.88 4.23
CA ASP A 13 26.29 -28.57 4.87
C ASP A 13 26.91 -28.66 6.29
N SER A 14 26.86 -29.82 6.94
CA SER A 14 27.54 -30.08 8.21
C SER A 14 29.08 -30.20 8.08
N ALA A 15 29.59 -30.50 6.89
CA ALA A 15 31.03 -30.66 6.68
C ALA A 15 31.75 -29.30 6.76
N TYR A 16 31.19 -28.24 6.17
CA TYR A 16 31.82 -26.91 6.20
C TYR A 16 31.89 -26.33 7.62
N THR A 17 30.89 -26.60 8.47
CA THR A 17 30.87 -26.12 9.87
C THR A 17 31.92 -26.85 10.72
N THR A 18 32.20 -28.11 10.41
CA THR A 18 33.19 -28.93 11.14
C THR A 18 34.63 -28.46 10.90
N TYR A 19 34.98 -28.09 9.66
CA TYR A 19 36.32 -27.58 9.34
C TYR A 19 36.59 -26.19 9.93
N VAL A 20 35.56 -25.34 10.05
CA VAL A 20 35.67 -24.00 10.65
C VAL A 20 35.85 -24.06 12.18
N SER A 21 35.38 -25.14 12.82
CA SER A 21 35.42 -25.30 14.29
C SER A 21 36.74 -25.87 14.83
N SER A 22 37.59 -26.46 13.99
CA SER A 22 38.89 -26.99 14.44
C SER A 22 39.92 -25.87 14.36
N GLY A 23 40.26 -25.26 15.49
CA GLY A 23 41.27 -24.19 15.61
C GLY A 23 42.72 -24.59 15.29
N THR A 24 42.91 -25.61 14.46
CA THR A 24 44.18 -26.04 13.88
C THR A 24 44.31 -25.42 12.50
N ASP A 25 45.45 -24.77 12.22
CA ASP A 25 45.74 -24.22 10.90
C ASP A 25 45.42 -25.25 9.80
N PRO A 26 44.56 -24.91 8.81
CA PRO A 26 44.13 -25.86 7.78
C PRO A 26 45.25 -26.26 6.82
N LEU A 27 46.48 -25.82 7.08
CA LEU A 27 47.66 -26.07 6.27
C LEU A 27 48.53 -27.13 6.95
N PRO A 28 49.04 -28.13 6.21
CA PRO A 28 49.92 -29.13 6.79
C PRO A 28 51.17 -28.47 7.41
N PRO A 29 51.64 -28.93 8.58
CA PRO A 29 52.73 -28.30 9.33
C PRO A 29 54.09 -28.26 8.60
N VAL A 30 54.20 -28.94 7.44
CA VAL A 30 55.42 -29.11 6.64
C VAL A 30 55.66 -27.94 5.65
N LEU A 31 54.74 -26.97 5.56
CA LEU A 31 54.85 -25.87 4.58
C LEU A 31 55.73 -24.72 5.10
N SER A 32 56.66 -24.20 4.27
CA SER A 32 57.49 -23.03 4.61
C SER A 32 56.66 -21.75 4.72
N ASP A 33 57.05 -20.82 5.60
CA ASP A 33 56.23 -19.63 5.93
C ASP A 33 55.98 -18.70 4.72
N THR A 34 56.92 -18.64 3.79
CA THR A 34 56.76 -17.94 2.51
C THR A 34 55.67 -18.59 1.63
N ALA A 35 55.57 -19.92 1.64
CA ALA A 35 54.53 -20.63 0.88
C ALA A 35 53.16 -20.50 1.55
N LYS A 36 53.08 -20.40 2.89
CA LYS A 36 51.84 -20.08 3.61
C LYS A 36 51.31 -18.70 3.20
N GLN A 37 52.15 -17.66 3.19
CA GLN A 37 51.72 -16.30 2.80
C GLN A 37 51.19 -16.22 1.36
N ARG A 38 51.78 -16.99 0.43
CA ARG A 38 51.31 -17.06 -0.97
C ARG A 38 49.92 -17.66 -1.11
N VAL A 39 49.51 -18.52 -0.18
CA VAL A 39 48.16 -19.11 -0.17
C VAL A 39 47.18 -18.22 0.61
N TRP A 40 47.62 -17.62 1.73
CA TRP A 40 46.77 -16.78 2.58
C TRP A 40 46.27 -15.51 1.92
N GLN A 41 47.14 -14.74 1.25
CA GLN A 41 46.75 -13.43 0.70
C GLN A 41 45.67 -13.53 -0.39
N PRO A 42 45.78 -14.43 -1.39
CA PRO A 42 44.72 -14.64 -2.37
C PRO A 42 43.45 -15.20 -1.72
N THR A 43 43.58 -16.11 -0.76
CA THR A 43 42.43 -16.73 -0.08
C THR A 43 41.62 -15.69 0.70
N TYR A 44 42.30 -14.81 1.46
CA TYR A 44 41.63 -13.74 2.20
C TYR A 44 40.89 -12.77 1.25
N ASN A 45 41.54 -12.38 0.15
CA ASN A 45 40.93 -11.52 -0.86
C ASN A 45 39.72 -12.19 -1.52
N ARG A 46 39.80 -13.49 -1.83
CA ARG A 46 38.69 -14.27 -2.38
C ARG A 46 37.53 -14.43 -1.40
N ILE A 47 37.81 -14.66 -0.12
CA ILE A 47 36.76 -14.73 0.91
C ILE A 47 36.06 -13.38 1.07
N ALA A 48 36.80 -12.28 1.08
CA ALA A 48 36.23 -10.93 1.14
C ALA A 48 35.37 -10.63 -0.10
N GLU A 49 35.82 -11.04 -1.29
CA GLU A 49 35.08 -10.93 -2.55
C GLU A 49 33.77 -11.74 -2.51
N ILE A 50 33.83 -13.01 -2.11
CA ILE A 50 32.64 -13.88 -1.99
C ILE A 50 31.64 -13.29 -0.97
N LYS A 51 32.13 -12.78 0.17
CA LYS A 51 31.29 -12.14 1.18
C LYS A 51 30.58 -10.91 0.62
N ASN A 52 31.27 -10.09 -0.16
CA ASN A 52 30.67 -8.91 -0.82
C ASN A 52 29.64 -9.31 -1.87
N ILE A 53 29.92 -10.35 -2.68
CA ILE A 53 28.97 -10.88 -3.67
C ILE A 53 27.71 -11.44 -2.98
N LEU A 54 27.86 -12.17 -1.87
CA LEU A 54 26.74 -12.71 -1.11
C LEU A 54 25.89 -11.60 -0.49
N ASN A 55 26.52 -10.58 0.10
CA ASN A 55 25.82 -9.41 0.63
C ASN A 55 25.06 -8.67 -0.47
N PHE A 56 25.68 -8.45 -1.64
CA PHE A 56 25.02 -7.81 -2.78
C PHE A 56 23.85 -8.65 -3.33
N ARG A 57 23.99 -9.97 -3.39
CA ARG A 57 22.90 -10.88 -3.80
C ARG A 57 21.77 -10.92 -2.76
N ALA A 58 22.10 -10.85 -1.47
CA ALA A 58 21.12 -10.81 -0.39
C ALA A 58 20.29 -9.53 -0.45
N THR A 59 20.94 -8.36 -0.61
CA THR A 59 20.25 -7.08 -0.75
C THR A 59 19.44 -7.01 -2.05
N ALA A 60 19.98 -7.50 -3.18
CA ALA A 60 19.25 -7.55 -4.44
C ALA A 60 17.98 -8.43 -4.37
N ARG A 61 18.01 -9.55 -3.63
CA ARG A 61 16.82 -10.38 -3.40
C ARG A 61 15.76 -9.67 -2.57
N VAL A 62 16.16 -8.94 -1.53
CA VAL A 62 15.23 -8.17 -0.69
C VAL A 62 14.57 -7.07 -1.50
N GLU A 63 15.34 -6.35 -2.34
CA GLU A 63 14.78 -5.30 -3.20
C GLU A 63 13.83 -5.88 -4.26
N ALA A 64 14.21 -6.98 -4.92
CA ALA A 64 13.33 -7.65 -5.89
C ALA A 64 12.00 -8.10 -5.26
N GLN A 65 12.02 -8.60 -4.03
CA GLN A 65 10.80 -8.96 -3.30
C GLN A 65 9.93 -7.74 -2.95
N LYS A 66 10.55 -6.61 -2.65
CA LYS A 66 9.86 -5.35 -2.38
C LYS A 66 9.19 -4.82 -3.64
N GLU A 67 9.88 -4.81 -4.77
CA GLU A 67 9.32 -4.45 -6.09
C GLU A 67 8.11 -5.32 -6.46
N LEU A 68 8.20 -6.65 -6.27
CA LEU A 68 7.07 -7.56 -6.50
C LEU A 68 5.86 -7.26 -5.61
N ARG A 69 6.09 -6.85 -4.36
CA ARG A 69 5.03 -6.50 -3.41
C ARG A 69 4.38 -5.16 -3.77
N LEU A 70 5.17 -4.16 -4.19
CA LEU A 70 4.68 -2.87 -4.66
C LEU A 70 3.85 -3.03 -5.93
N ASN A 71 4.32 -3.81 -6.89
CA ASN A 71 3.61 -4.03 -8.15
C ASN A 71 2.24 -4.69 -7.90
N LYS A 72 2.17 -5.71 -7.03
CA LYS A 72 0.89 -6.31 -6.60
C LYS A 72 -0.04 -5.29 -5.93
N MET A 73 0.49 -4.40 -5.10
CA MET A 73 -0.30 -3.34 -4.45
C MET A 73 -0.90 -2.36 -5.46
N GLU A 74 -0.13 -1.95 -6.47
CA GLU A 74 -0.62 -1.05 -7.52
C GLU A 74 -1.76 -1.66 -8.33
N TRP A 75 -1.68 -2.97 -8.61
CA TRP A 75 -2.76 -3.72 -9.25
C TRP A 75 -4.04 -3.67 -8.42
N HIS A 76 -3.97 -3.99 -7.13
CA HIS A 76 -5.14 -3.95 -6.24
C HIS A 76 -5.74 -2.54 -6.09
N ARG A 77 -4.92 -1.49 -6.11
CA ARG A 77 -5.40 -0.11 -6.06
C ARG A 77 -6.27 0.25 -7.26
N LYS A 78 -5.85 -0.15 -8.46
CA LYS A 78 -6.61 0.06 -9.71
C LYS A 78 -7.95 -0.67 -9.67
N TYR A 79 -7.97 -1.91 -9.20
CA TYR A 79 -9.20 -2.70 -9.04
C TYR A 79 -10.19 -2.07 -8.04
N SER A 80 -9.70 -1.64 -6.88
CA SER A 80 -10.52 -1.03 -5.82
C SER A 80 -11.25 0.23 -6.32
N MET A 81 -10.56 1.07 -7.10
CA MET A 81 -11.14 2.28 -7.71
C MET A 81 -12.28 1.95 -8.69
N SER A 82 -12.07 0.98 -9.59
CA SER A 82 -13.12 0.58 -10.53
C SER A 82 -14.32 -0.06 -9.82
N LEU A 83 -14.10 -0.88 -8.79
CA LEU A 83 -15.15 -1.48 -7.97
C LEU A 83 -15.98 -0.42 -7.24
N ALA A 84 -15.32 0.60 -6.67
CA ALA A 84 -15.99 1.70 -6.00
C ALA A 84 -16.91 2.48 -6.96
N CYS A 85 -16.46 2.73 -8.20
CA CYS A 85 -17.30 3.35 -9.22
C CYS A 85 -18.55 2.53 -9.55
N LEU A 86 -18.43 1.20 -9.64
CA LEU A 86 -19.58 0.32 -9.86
C LEU A 86 -20.56 0.38 -8.69
N ILE A 87 -20.06 0.30 -7.46
CA ILE A 87 -20.88 0.38 -6.23
C ILE A 87 -21.62 1.73 -6.18
N LEU A 88 -20.91 2.82 -6.48
CA LEU A 88 -21.49 4.16 -6.51
C LEU A 88 -22.59 4.31 -7.57
N PHE A 89 -22.41 3.68 -8.74
CA PHE A 89 -23.42 3.65 -9.79
C PHE A 89 -24.68 2.89 -9.32
N PHE A 90 -24.52 1.73 -8.70
CA PHE A 90 -25.63 0.95 -8.15
C PHE A 90 -26.36 1.66 -7.00
N ILE A 91 -25.69 2.51 -6.24
CA ILE A 91 -26.32 3.35 -5.20
C ILE A 91 -26.97 4.61 -5.82
N GLY A 92 -26.34 5.19 -6.83
CA GLY A 92 -26.83 6.37 -7.54
C GLY A 92 -28.11 6.09 -8.34
N ALA A 93 -28.26 4.89 -8.91
CA ALA A 93 -29.45 4.49 -9.67
C ALA A 93 -30.77 4.46 -8.85
N PRO A 94 -30.87 3.79 -7.69
CA PRO A 94 -32.08 3.79 -6.86
C PRO A 94 -32.38 5.17 -6.28
N LEU A 95 -31.34 5.91 -5.85
CA LEU A 95 -31.50 7.29 -5.38
C LEU A 95 -31.98 8.21 -6.52
N GLY A 96 -31.45 8.06 -7.73
CA GLY A 96 -31.87 8.84 -8.89
C GLY A 96 -33.31 8.55 -9.33
N SER A 97 -33.76 7.29 -9.22
CA SER A 97 -35.11 6.88 -9.61
C SER A 97 -36.20 7.34 -8.64
N ILE A 98 -35.91 7.38 -7.35
CA ILE A 98 -36.88 7.76 -6.31
C ILE A 98 -37.23 9.25 -6.35
N ILE A 99 -36.25 10.13 -6.62
CA ILE A 99 -36.49 11.59 -6.64
C ILE A 99 -36.90 12.08 -8.05
N ARG A 100 -38.00 11.55 -8.59
CA ARG A 100 -38.59 12.03 -9.87
C ARG A 100 -39.23 13.45 -9.80
N LYS A 101 -39.11 14.16 -8.66
CA LYS A 101 -39.52 15.59 -8.52
C LYS A 101 -38.36 16.59 -8.44
N GLY A 102 -37.10 16.14 -8.46
CA GLY A 102 -35.90 16.99 -8.47
C GLY A 102 -35.08 16.72 -9.73
N GLY A 103 -34.53 17.74 -10.38
CA GLY A 103 -33.80 17.61 -11.65
C GLY A 103 -32.53 16.74 -11.59
N PHE A 104 -31.88 16.54 -12.74
CA PHE A 104 -30.72 15.65 -12.97
C PHE A 104 -29.53 15.81 -12.00
N GLY A 105 -29.45 16.91 -11.24
CA GLY A 105 -28.32 17.22 -10.36
C GLY A 105 -28.31 16.55 -8.99
N MET A 106 -29.45 16.12 -8.45
CA MET A 106 -29.48 15.52 -7.11
C MET A 106 -28.68 14.20 -7.00
N PRO A 107 -28.87 13.21 -7.91
CA PRO A 107 -28.04 12.00 -7.89
C PRO A 107 -26.56 12.29 -8.18
N LEU A 108 -26.27 13.32 -9.00
CA LEU A 108 -24.90 13.75 -9.28
C LEU A 108 -24.20 14.28 -8.02
N VAL A 109 -24.86 15.14 -7.25
CA VAL A 109 -24.29 15.69 -6.01
C VAL A 109 -24.06 14.59 -4.97
N ALA A 110 -25.02 13.66 -4.83
CA ALA A 110 -24.85 12.50 -3.96
C ALA A 110 -23.63 11.66 -4.39
N ALA A 111 -23.47 11.41 -5.70
CA ALA A 111 -22.33 10.67 -6.22
C ALA A 111 -20.98 11.35 -5.88
N ILE A 112 -20.89 12.68 -6.02
CA ILE A 112 -19.67 13.44 -5.68
C ILE A 112 -19.35 13.32 -4.17
N ILE A 113 -20.35 13.46 -3.30
CA ILE A 113 -20.14 13.36 -1.84
C ILE A 113 -19.61 11.99 -1.46
N PHE A 114 -20.21 10.91 -1.96
CA PHE A 114 -19.74 9.55 -1.70
C PHE A 114 -18.36 9.30 -2.31
N PHE A 115 -18.08 9.84 -3.50
CA PHE A 115 -16.76 9.77 -4.12
C PHE A 115 -15.68 10.43 -3.25
N LEU A 116 -15.97 11.60 -2.64
CA LEU A 116 -15.05 12.27 -1.72
C LEU A 116 -14.79 11.43 -0.46
N VAL A 117 -15.83 10.83 0.13
CA VAL A 117 -15.69 9.94 1.31
C VAL A 117 -14.83 8.73 0.97
N PHE A 118 -15.09 8.09 -0.17
CA PHE A 118 -14.27 6.97 -0.64
C PHE A 118 -12.81 7.40 -0.86
N HIS A 119 -12.57 8.55 -1.50
CA HIS A 119 -11.23 9.05 -1.73
C HIS A 119 -10.47 9.32 -0.42
N LEU A 120 -11.15 9.88 0.59
CA LEU A 120 -10.58 10.08 1.93
C LEU A 120 -10.24 8.76 2.61
N LEU A 121 -11.14 7.77 2.57
CA LEU A 121 -10.87 6.43 3.11
C LEU A 121 -9.69 5.77 2.40
N ASN A 122 -9.58 5.95 1.08
CA ASN A 122 -8.45 5.44 0.31
C ASN A 122 -7.13 6.12 0.70
N MET A 123 -7.14 7.43 0.93
CA MET A 123 -5.97 8.15 1.47
C MET A 123 -5.59 7.62 2.85
N PHE A 124 -6.56 7.35 3.74
CA PHE A 124 -6.27 6.78 5.06
C PHE A 124 -5.75 5.35 4.98
N GLY A 125 -6.29 4.51 4.08
CA GLY A 125 -5.78 3.17 3.80
C GLY A 125 -4.32 3.22 3.32
N GLU A 126 -3.97 4.15 2.43
CA GLU A 126 -2.58 4.36 2.00
C GLU A 126 -1.67 4.79 3.17
N LYS A 127 -2.16 5.64 4.08
CA LYS A 127 -1.40 6.03 5.28
C LYS A 127 -1.15 4.84 6.23
N PHE A 128 -2.14 3.99 6.45
CA PHE A 128 -1.99 2.79 7.30
C PHE A 128 -1.03 1.74 6.73
N VAL A 129 -0.87 1.67 5.41
CA VAL A 129 0.14 0.80 4.77
C VAL A 129 1.54 1.42 4.93
N ARG A 130 1.66 2.74 4.80
CA ARG A 130 2.94 3.46 4.96
C ARG A 130 3.49 3.37 6.38
N GLU A 131 2.62 3.38 7.39
CA GLU A 131 3.00 3.21 8.79
C GLU A 131 3.31 1.74 9.15
N SER A 132 3.31 0.82 8.17
CA SER A 132 3.58 -0.63 8.33
C SER A 132 2.62 -1.37 9.27
N ILE A 133 1.48 -0.76 9.62
CA ILE A 133 0.48 -1.31 10.54
C ILE A 133 -0.37 -2.37 9.83
N SER A 134 -0.57 -2.24 8.51
CA SER A 134 -1.45 -3.13 7.74
C SER A 134 -0.78 -3.64 6.46
N SER A 135 -1.13 -4.87 6.05
CA SER A 135 -0.66 -5.42 4.78
C SER A 135 -1.21 -4.57 3.61
N PRO A 136 -0.43 -4.36 2.53
CA PRO A 136 -0.87 -3.58 1.36
C PRO A 136 -2.21 -4.03 0.77
N PHE A 137 -2.50 -5.34 0.88
CA PHE A 137 -3.76 -5.92 0.44
C PHE A 137 -4.94 -5.42 1.29
N THR A 138 -4.80 -5.46 2.62
CA THR A 138 -5.86 -5.07 3.55
C THR A 138 -6.10 -3.56 3.50
N GLY A 139 -5.02 -2.75 3.43
CA GLY A 139 -5.16 -1.29 3.40
C GLY A 139 -5.88 -0.76 2.16
N MET A 140 -5.68 -1.38 1.00
CA MET A 140 -6.36 -0.98 -0.26
C MET A 140 -7.81 -1.46 -0.33
N TRP A 141 -8.13 -2.62 0.26
CA TRP A 141 -9.48 -3.19 0.29
C TRP A 141 -10.34 -2.64 1.43
N LEU A 142 -9.70 -2.07 2.47
CA LEU A 142 -10.37 -1.43 3.61
C LEU A 142 -11.42 -0.42 3.15
N SER A 143 -11.07 0.43 2.19
CA SER A 143 -11.96 1.47 1.66
C SER A 143 -13.24 0.88 1.08
N VAL A 144 -13.14 -0.22 0.31
CA VAL A 144 -14.30 -0.88 -0.31
C VAL A 144 -15.12 -1.63 0.75
N MET A 145 -14.45 -2.34 1.66
CA MET A 145 -15.11 -3.07 2.76
C MET A 145 -15.88 -2.16 3.71
N VAL A 146 -15.43 -0.90 3.88
CA VAL A 146 -16.12 0.11 4.67
C VAL A 146 -17.21 0.81 3.84
N LEU A 147 -16.94 1.11 2.57
CA LEU A 147 -17.88 1.82 1.70
C LEU A 147 -19.12 1.01 1.37
N ILE A 148 -19.02 -0.31 1.17
CA ILE A 148 -20.16 -1.18 0.86
C ILE A 148 -21.24 -1.12 1.95
N PRO A 149 -20.95 -1.44 3.23
CA PRO A 149 -21.96 -1.43 4.28
C PRO A 149 -22.45 -0.01 4.58
N ILE A 150 -21.57 0.99 4.57
CA ILE A 150 -21.99 2.39 4.78
C ILE A 150 -22.89 2.86 3.65
N GLY A 151 -22.51 2.60 2.40
CA GLY A 151 -23.29 2.97 1.21
C GLY A 151 -24.65 2.28 1.19
N ALA A 152 -24.68 0.96 1.45
CA ALA A 152 -25.93 0.21 1.55
C ALA A 152 -26.82 0.71 2.70
N PHE A 153 -26.24 0.93 3.89
CA PHE A 153 -26.97 1.46 5.05
C PHE A 153 -27.52 2.86 4.81
N LEU A 154 -26.72 3.76 4.22
CA LEU A 154 -27.17 5.12 3.90
C LEU A 154 -28.25 5.11 2.83
N THR A 155 -28.13 4.25 1.83
CA THR A 155 -29.12 4.11 0.75
C THR A 155 -30.43 3.58 1.30
N TYR A 156 -30.38 2.51 2.11
CA TYR A 156 -31.54 1.98 2.80
C TYR A 156 -32.22 3.07 3.66
N LYS A 157 -31.44 3.78 4.47
CA LYS A 157 -31.99 4.85 5.30
C LYS A 157 -32.57 5.99 4.46
N ALA A 158 -31.91 6.43 3.39
CA ALA A 158 -32.41 7.49 2.52
C ALA A 158 -33.65 7.08 1.70
N MET A 159 -33.78 5.80 1.36
CA MET A 159 -34.96 5.25 0.67
C MET A 159 -36.18 5.14 1.59
N HIS A 160 -35.96 4.81 2.87
CA HIS A 160 -37.04 4.67 3.86
C HIS A 160 -37.37 5.98 4.60
N ASP A 161 -36.39 6.85 4.88
CA ASP A 161 -36.60 8.20 5.44
C ASP A 161 -36.77 9.21 4.31
N SER A 162 -38.02 9.45 3.93
CA SER A 162 -38.47 10.52 3.02
C SER A 162 -38.05 11.95 3.43
N GLN A 163 -37.40 12.11 4.59
CA GLN A 163 -37.12 13.39 5.24
C GLN A 163 -35.72 13.97 5.00
N LEU A 164 -34.72 13.18 4.57
CA LEU A 164 -33.38 13.72 4.22
C LEU A 164 -33.43 14.61 2.96
N PHE A 165 -34.40 14.36 2.09
CA PHE A 165 -34.70 15.15 0.89
C PHE A 165 -35.93 16.04 1.04
N ASN A 166 -36.40 16.32 2.26
CA ASN A 166 -37.38 17.38 2.42
C ASN A 166 -36.68 18.73 2.22
N LYS A 167 -37.25 19.54 1.32
CA LYS A 167 -36.85 20.87 0.86
C LYS A 167 -36.38 21.82 2.00
N GLU A 168 -36.81 21.54 3.23
CA GLU A 168 -36.47 22.25 4.47
C GLU A 168 -35.01 22.17 4.90
N PHE A 169 -34.31 21.02 4.78
CA PHE A 169 -32.91 20.91 5.22
C PHE A 169 -31.96 21.69 4.30
N TYR A 170 -32.23 21.65 2.99
CA TYR A 170 -31.46 22.41 1.99
C TYR A 170 -31.62 23.92 2.22
N HIS A 171 -32.86 24.40 2.43
CA HIS A 171 -33.12 25.81 2.70
C HIS A 171 -32.48 26.29 4.01
N ARG A 172 -32.54 25.48 5.09
CA ARG A 172 -31.93 25.84 6.38
C ARG A 172 -30.41 25.93 6.31
N THR A 173 -29.76 24.99 5.63
CA THR A 173 -28.30 24.93 5.54
C THR A 173 -27.76 26.04 4.62
N PHE A 174 -28.41 26.26 3.46
CA PHE A 174 -28.05 27.36 2.55
C PHE A 174 -28.26 28.74 3.20
N THR A 175 -29.33 28.93 3.99
CA THR A 175 -29.57 30.20 4.68
C THR A 175 -28.53 30.46 5.79
N ARG A 176 -28.08 29.42 6.49
CA ARG A 176 -27.00 29.55 7.50
C ARG A 176 -25.66 29.94 6.86
N ILE A 177 -25.31 29.31 5.73
CA ILE A 177 -24.07 29.62 4.99
C ILE A 177 -24.14 31.03 4.38
N LYS A 178 -25.29 31.42 3.81
CA LYS A 178 -25.50 32.78 3.27
C LYS A 178 -25.40 33.84 4.37
N LYS A 179 -25.95 33.60 5.57
CA LYS A 179 -25.82 34.52 6.71
C LYS A 179 -24.36 34.70 7.17
N LEU A 180 -23.55 33.64 7.14
CA LEU A 180 -22.14 33.72 7.51
C LEU A 180 -21.30 34.48 6.46
N LEU A 181 -21.63 34.37 5.18
CA LEU A 181 -20.99 35.12 4.11
C LEU A 181 -21.42 36.60 4.05
N VAL A 182 -22.70 36.90 4.30
CA VAL A 182 -23.23 38.28 4.28
C VAL A 182 -22.75 39.10 5.49
N LYS A 183 -22.50 38.46 6.64
CA LYS A 183 -22.01 39.16 7.85
C LYS A 183 -20.59 39.71 7.71
N ARG A 184 -19.86 39.39 6.63
CA ARG A 184 -18.47 39.84 6.41
C ARG A 184 -18.34 41.14 5.60
N ASN A 185 -19.43 41.68 5.03
CA ASN A 185 -19.41 42.89 4.19
C ASN A 185 -20.00 44.14 4.85
N VAL A 186 -20.40 44.08 6.12
CA VAL A 186 -20.88 45.28 6.85
C VAL A 186 -19.79 45.72 7.80
N THR A 187 -18.77 46.39 7.25
CA THR A 187 -17.88 47.24 8.03
C THR A 187 -18.71 48.44 8.47
N PRO A 188 -18.91 48.71 9.77
CA PRO A 188 -19.44 49.99 10.18
C PRO A 188 -18.32 51.02 9.96
N SER A 189 -18.51 51.92 9.01
CA SER A 189 -17.76 53.17 8.93
C SER A 189 -17.89 53.88 10.28
N SER A 190 -16.74 54.09 10.93
CA SER A 190 -16.59 54.87 12.15
C SER A 190 -17.25 56.24 11.99
N HIS A 191 -18.18 56.54 12.90
CA HIS A 191 -18.76 57.86 13.12
C HIS A 191 -17.77 58.78 13.83
N HIS A 192 -17.78 60.05 13.41
CA HIS A 192 -17.33 61.27 14.11
C HIS A 192 -15.83 61.54 14.25
#